data_AF-A0A2N3E961-F1
#
_entry.id   AF-A0A2N3E961-F1
#
_cell.length_a   1.000
_cell.length_b   1.000
_cell.length_c   1.000
_cell.angle_alpha   90.00
_cell.angle_beta   90.00
_cell.angle_gamma   90.00
#
_symmetry.space_group_name_H-M   'P 1'
#
loop_
_entity.id
_entity.type
_entity.pdbx_description
1 polymer ?
#
loop_
_entity_poly.entity_id
_entity_poly.type
_entity_poly.pdbx_seq_one_letter_code
_entity_poly.pdbx_strand_id
1 'polypeptide(L)'
;MTRDEIYDTLKGFLVELFEIPEEQISLDAHLADDLDLDSIDAVDLVLKLQEFVGRKVSAEQFRSVRTVRDVIDQVYELLEQAA
;
A
#
# COMPACT_ATOMS: atom_id res chain seq x y z
N MET A 1 -1.34 -15.28 -1.30
CA MET A 1 -2.21 -14.29 -0.63
C MET A 1 -3.19 -13.75 -1.65
N THR A 2 -4.41 -13.42 -1.22
CA THR A 2 -5.40 -12.78 -2.09
C THR A 2 -5.32 -11.25 -1.99
N ARG A 3 -5.89 -10.52 -2.96
CA ARG A 3 -6.00 -9.05 -2.92
C ARG A 3 -6.68 -8.54 -1.65
N ASP A 4 -7.65 -9.30 -1.14
CA ASP A 4 -8.39 -8.98 0.08
C ASP A 4 -7.50 -9.01 1.33
N GLU A 5 -6.67 -10.05 1.48
CA GLU A 5 -5.70 -10.13 2.58
C GLU A 5 -4.66 -9.01 2.55
N ILE A 6 -4.22 -8.62 1.34
CA ILE A 6 -3.29 -7.50 1.16
C ILE A 6 -3.98 -6.20 1.55
N TYR A 7 -5.24 -6.00 1.15
CA TYR A 7 -6.01 -4.82 1.52
C TYR A 7 -6.21 -4.72 3.03
N ASP A 8 -6.59 -5.80 3.71
CA ASP A 8 -6.76 -5.82 5.17
C ASP A 8 -5.45 -5.48 5.90
N THR A 9 -4.34 -6.07 5.43
CA THR A 9 -3.00 -5.76 5.95
C THR A 9 -2.61 -4.31 5.72
N LEU A 10 -2.80 -3.80 4.50
CA LEU A 10 -2.51 -2.41 4.12
C LEU A 10 -3.36 -1.44 4.95
N LYS A 11 -4.64 -1.75 5.11
CA LYS A 11 -5.58 -0.99 5.92
C LYS A 11 -5.14 -0.94 7.38
N GLY A 12 -4.68 -2.06 7.94
CA GLY A 12 -4.07 -2.10 9.27
C GLY A 12 -2.86 -1.17 9.39
N PHE A 13 -1.93 -1.22 8.43
CA PHE A 13 -0.78 -0.31 8.42
C PHE A 13 -1.19 1.16 8.30
N LEU A 14 -2.19 1.46 7.49
CA LEU A 14 -2.68 2.83 7.33
C LEU A 14 -3.30 3.38 8.62
N VAL A 15 -4.04 2.54 9.34
CA VAL A 15 -4.63 2.89 10.64
C VAL A 15 -3.58 3.01 11.74
N GLU A 16 -2.64 2.06 11.82
CA GLU A 16 -1.66 2.03 12.92
C GLU A 16 -0.50 3.01 12.74
N LEU A 17 -0.02 3.22 11.51
CA LEU A 17 1.16 4.04 11.24
C LEU A 17 0.81 5.50 10.98
N PHE A 18 -0.32 5.75 10.33
CA PHE A 18 -0.73 7.09 9.90
C PHE A 18 -2.01 7.58 10.59
N GLU A 19 -2.55 6.81 11.55
CA GLU A 19 -3.76 7.15 12.29
C GLU A 19 -4.97 7.45 11.38
N ILE A 20 -4.97 6.88 10.16
CA ILE A 20 -6.04 7.07 9.19
C ILE A 20 -7.23 6.20 9.59
N PRO A 21 -8.44 6.77 9.69
CA PRO A 21 -9.61 5.98 10.05
C PRO A 21 -10.00 5.04 8.92
N GLU A 22 -10.34 3.83 9.32
CA GLU A 22 -10.57 2.69 8.45
C GLU A 22 -11.69 2.89 7.42
N GLU A 23 -12.61 3.80 7.72
CA GLU A 23 -13.75 4.22 6.90
C GLU A 23 -13.35 5.11 5.72
N GLN A 24 -12.22 5.82 5.82
CA GLN A 24 -11.69 6.64 4.72
C GLN A 24 -10.87 5.79 3.74
N ILE A 25 -10.35 4.65 4.17
CA ILE A 25 -9.50 3.78 3.36
C ILE A 25 -10.35 3.00 2.36
N SER A 26 -10.61 3.60 1.20
CA SER A 26 -11.30 2.95 0.08
C SER A 26 -10.30 2.48 -0.98
N LEU A 27 -10.66 1.46 -1.77
CA LEU A 27 -9.82 1.01 -2.90
C LEU A 27 -9.56 2.13 -3.92
N ASP A 28 -10.51 3.05 -4.06
CA ASP A 28 -10.39 4.21 -4.96
C ASP A 28 -9.76 5.44 -4.27
N ALA A 29 -9.50 5.37 -2.96
CA ALA A 29 -8.95 6.47 -2.20
C ALA A 29 -7.54 6.80 -2.71
N HIS A 30 -7.30 8.10 -2.90
CA HIS A 30 -6.01 8.62 -3.29
C HIS A 30 -5.12 8.77 -2.05
N LEU A 31 -3.93 8.17 -2.09
CA LEU A 31 -3.00 8.20 -0.96
C LEU A 31 -2.67 9.64 -0.54
N ALA A 32 -2.35 10.51 -1.50
CA ALA A 32 -1.98 11.89 -1.23
C ALA A 32 -3.17 12.84 -1.07
N ASP A 33 -4.25 12.64 -1.82
CA ASP A 33 -5.37 13.62 -1.92
C ASP A 33 -6.49 13.32 -0.92
N ASP A 34 -6.77 12.03 -0.68
CA ASP A 34 -7.88 11.57 0.16
C ASP A 34 -7.40 11.17 1.56
N LEU A 35 -6.24 10.51 1.63
CA LEU A 35 -5.65 10.04 2.88
C LEU A 35 -4.59 10.98 3.46
N ASP A 36 -4.37 12.14 2.83
CA ASP A 36 -3.40 13.18 3.23
C ASP A 36 -1.97 12.64 3.48
N LEU A 37 -1.57 11.59 2.73
CA LEU A 37 -0.23 11.01 2.87
C LEU A 37 0.81 11.85 2.14
N ASP A 38 1.79 12.33 2.90
CA ASP A 38 2.93 13.05 2.34
C ASP A 38 3.91 12.12 1.62
N SER A 39 4.86 12.72 0.90
CA SER A 39 5.93 11.96 0.21
C SER A 39 6.81 11.15 1.17
N ILE A 40 6.87 11.52 2.45
CA ILE A 40 7.61 10.78 3.48
C ILE A 40 6.80 9.56 3.94
N ASP A 41 5.52 9.75 4.23
CA ASP A 41 4.61 8.68 4.64
C ASP A 41 4.48 7.59 3.59
N ALA A 42 4.38 8.02 2.32
CA ALA A 42 4.40 7.12 1.18
C ALA A 42 5.65 6.23 1.19
N VAL A 43 6.84 6.77 1.52
CA VAL A 43 8.11 6.01 1.59
C VAL A 43 8.09 5.01 2.74
N ASP A 44 7.66 5.41 3.93
CA ASP A 44 7.54 4.52 5.10
C ASP A 44 6.56 3.36 4.84
N LEU A 45 5.42 3.64 4.19
CA LEU A 45 4.46 2.62 3.78
C LEU A 45 5.09 1.59 2.83
N VAL A 46 5.87 2.02 1.84
CA VAL A 46 6.58 1.10 0.92
C VAL A 46 7.52 0.21 1.69
N LEU A 47 8.30 0.79 2.61
CA LEU A 47 9.30 0.08 3.36
C LEU A 47 8.63 -1.01 4.20
N LYS A 48 7.52 -0.70 4.87
CA LYS A 48 6.73 -1.67 5.64
C LYS A 48 6.11 -2.76 4.78
N LEU A 49 5.53 -2.41 3.64
CA LEU A 49 4.98 -3.40 2.71
C LEU A 49 6.08 -4.32 2.14
N GLN A 50 7.24 -3.75 1.79
CA GLN A 50 8.41 -4.50 1.34
C GLN A 50 8.92 -5.47 2.42
N GLU A 51 8.96 -5.04 3.68
CA GLU A 51 9.33 -5.91 4.81
C GLU A 51 8.31 -7.04 4.99
N PHE A 52 7.01 -6.72 4.91
CA PHE A 52 5.92 -7.70 5.06
C PHE A 52 5.93 -8.76 3.95
N VAL A 53 6.03 -8.32 2.69
CA VAL A 53 6.10 -9.20 1.52
C VAL A 53 7.47 -9.90 1.43
N GLY A 54 8.49 -9.33 2.06
CA GLY A 54 9.88 -9.81 1.99
C GLY A 54 10.50 -9.65 0.61
N ARG A 55 9.98 -8.76 -0.24
CA ARG A 55 10.42 -8.57 -1.63
C ARG A 55 10.72 -7.12 -1.94
N LYS A 56 11.76 -6.91 -2.75
CA LYS A 56 12.17 -5.57 -3.19
C LYS A 56 11.10 -4.98 -4.10
N VAL A 57 10.55 -3.85 -3.68
CA VAL A 57 9.71 -3.00 -4.52
C VAL A 57 10.60 -1.95 -5.17
N SER A 58 10.53 -1.78 -6.49
CA SER A 58 11.32 -0.74 -7.16
C SER A 58 10.62 0.61 -7.03
N ALA A 59 11.41 1.67 -6.91
CA ALA A 59 10.88 3.05 -6.85
C ALA A 59 10.01 3.42 -8.08
N GLU A 60 10.21 2.75 -9.23
CA GLU A 60 9.39 2.95 -10.43
C GLU A 60 7.98 2.38 -10.31
N GLN A 61 7.83 1.19 -9.70
CA GLN A 61 6.52 0.63 -9.35
C GLN A 61 5.79 1.59 -8.42
N PHE A 62 6.48 2.09 -7.39
CA PHE A 62 5.86 2.97 -6.41
C PHE A 62 5.55 4.39 -6.92
N ARG A 63 6.29 4.90 -7.92
CA ARG A 63 5.96 6.19 -8.55
C ARG A 63 4.65 6.18 -9.34
N SER A 64 4.23 5.00 -9.80
CA SER A 64 2.98 4.84 -10.54
C SER A 64 1.77 4.73 -9.60
N VAL A 65 2.02 4.33 -8.35
CA VAL A 65 1.01 4.19 -7.30
C VAL A 65 0.44 5.55 -6.91
N ARG A 66 -0.88 5.69 -7.05
CA ARG A 66 -1.63 6.88 -6.61
C ARG A 66 -2.81 6.58 -5.71
N THR A 67 -3.30 5.34 -5.73
CA THR A 67 -4.47 4.91 -4.97
C THR A 67 -4.17 3.64 -4.19
N VAL A 68 -5.01 3.36 -3.20
CA VAL A 68 -4.94 2.12 -2.40
C VAL A 68 -5.00 0.89 -3.30
N ARG A 69 -5.85 0.88 -4.32
CA ARG A 69 -5.92 -0.20 -5.32
C ARG A 69 -4.57 -0.43 -6.01
N ASP A 70 -3.87 0.64 -6.39
CA ASP A 70 -2.60 0.51 -7.10
C ASP A 70 -1.54 -0.13 -6.21
N VAL A 71 -1.49 0.25 -4.92
CA VAL A 71 -0.64 -0.42 -3.91
C VAL A 71 -0.93 -1.91 -3.85
N ILE A 72 -2.20 -2.29 -3.75
CA ILE A 72 -2.62 -3.69 -3.63
C ILE A 72 -2.23 -4.46 -4.89
N ASP A 73 -2.48 -3.89 -6.07
CA ASP A 73 -2.18 -4.58 -7.33
C ASP A 73 -0.67 -4.78 -7.48
N GLN A 74 0.15 -3.77 -7.15
CA GLN A 74 1.61 -3.91 -7.15
C GLN A 74 2.09 -4.99 -6.18
N VAL A 75 1.56 -5.04 -4.96
CA VAL A 75 1.92 -6.06 -3.97
C VAL A 75 1.44 -7.45 -4.41
N TYR A 76 0.25 -7.53 -4.99
CA TYR A 76 -0.33 -8.77 -5.50
C TYR A 76 0.50 -9.32 -6.66
N GLU A 77 0.87 -8.48 -7.64
CA GLU A 77 1.74 -8.87 -8.74
C GLU A 77 3.11 -9.35 -8.25
N LEU A 78 3.72 -8.67 -7.28
CA LEU A 78 5.00 -9.07 -6.69
C LEU A 78 4.96 -10.45 -6.01
N LEU A 79 3.82 -10.77 -5.39
CA LEU A 79 3.55 -12.06 -4.76
C LEU A 79 3.24 -13.15 -5.80
N GLU A 80 2.57 -12.83 -6.90
CA GLU A 80 2.26 -13.79 -7.99
C GLU A 80 3.49 -14.10 -8.86
N GLN A 81 4.38 -13.14 -9.10
CA GLN A 81 5.66 -13.36 -9.79
C GLN A 81 6.63 -14.29 -8.99
N ALA A 82 6.21 -14.76 -7.83
CA ALA A 82 6.89 -15.75 -7.01
C ALA A 82 6.54 -17.21 -7.32
N ALA A 83 5.44 -17.45 -8.03
CA ALA A 83 4.81 -18.77 -8.16
C ALA A 83 5.31 -19.55 -9.38
#